data_AF-A0A506QBE8-F1
#
_entry.id   AF-A0A506QBE8-F1
#
_cell.length_a   1.000
_cell.length_b   1.000
_cell.length_c   1.000
_cell.angle_alpha   90.00
_cell.angle_beta   90.00
_cell.angle_gamma   90.00
#
_symmetry.space_group_name_H-M   'P 1'
#
loop_
_entity.id
_entity.type
_entity.pdbx_description
1 polymer ?
#
loop_
_entity_poly.entity_id
_entity_poly.type
_entity_poly.pdbx_seq_one_letter_code
_entity_poly.pdbx_strand_id
1 'polypeptide(L)' 'MLSKIIRLIRKLIAEVSGGLVIMAIVTGIFLTATLNEGVMRVVGPLLVLVAGLVVYGLTYLIADKSDRR' A
#
# COMPACT_ATOMS: atom_id res chain seq x y z
N MET A 1 -28.24 11.10 9.73
CA MET A 1 -27.67 11.05 8.36
C MET A 1 -26.17 11.28 8.34
N LEU A 2 -25.64 12.21 9.14
CA LEU A 2 -24.20 12.50 9.26
C LEU A 2 -23.33 11.27 9.56
N SER A 3 -23.78 10.36 10.43
CA SER A 3 -23.03 9.13 10.77
C SER A 3 -22.86 8.16 9.60
N LYS A 4 -23.84 8.07 8.69
CA LYS A 4 -23.71 7.25 7.47
C LYS A 4 -22.67 7.84 6.52
N ILE A 5 -22.66 9.16 6.36
CA ILE A 5 -21.71 9.87 5.48
C ILE A 5 -20.27 9.72 6.01
N ILE A 6 -20.06 9.91 7.32
CA ILE A 6 -18.74 9.72 7.95
C ILE A 6 -18.25 8.28 7.77
N ARG A 7 -19.15 7.29 7.91
CA ARG A 7 -18.81 5.88 7.72
C ARG A 7 -18.43 5.56 6.27
N LEU A 8 -19.12 6.17 5.30
CA LEU A 8 -18.82 6.07 3.86
C LEU A 8 -17.47 6.69 3.52
N ILE A 9 -17.19 7.90 3.99
CA ILE A 9 -15.90 8.59 3.76
C ILE A 9 -14.75 7.76 4.34
N ARG A 10 -14.92 7.18 5.53
CA ARG A 10 -13.90 6.32 6.14
C ARG A 10 -13.60 5.08 5.31
N LYS A 11 -14.64 4.42 4.77
CA LYS A 11 -14.48 3.27 3.86
C LYS A 11 -13.78 3.66 2.56
N LEU A 12 -14.17 4.80 1.98
CA LEU A 12 -13.54 5.32 0.77
C LEU A 12 -12.04 5.59 1.00
N ILE A 13 -11.68 6.21 2.12
CA ILE A 13 -10.28 6.46 2.48
C ILE A 13 -9.51 5.14 2.68
N ALA A 14 -10.13 4.13 3.30
CA ALA A 14 -9.52 2.81 3.48
C ALA A 14 -9.26 2.11 2.13
N GLU A 15 -10.22 2.14 1.20
CA GLU A 15 -10.05 1.56 -0.13
C GLU A 15 -9.00 2.30 -0.97
N VAL A 16 -9.08 3.65 -0.99
CA VAL A 16 -8.14 4.48 -1.75
C VAL A 16 -6.73 4.34 -1.19
N SER A 17 -6.55 4.32 0.13
CA SER A 17 -5.22 4.14 0.74
C SER A 17 -4.62 2.76 0.44
N GLY A 18 -5.41 1.69 0.50
CA GLY A 18 -4.96 0.35 0.09
C GLY A 18 -4.55 0.30 -1.38
N GLY A 19 -5.35 0.91 -2.27
CA GLY A 19 -5.05 1.01 -3.69
C GLY A 19 -3.78 1.82 -3.99
N LEU A 20 -3.58 2.94 -3.29
CA LEU A 20 -2.38 3.78 -3.42
C LEU A 20 -1.11 3.05 -3.00
N VAL A 21 -1.17 2.25 -1.92
CA VAL A 21 -0.03 1.43 -1.49
C VAL A 21 0.35 0.42 -2.57
N ILE A 22 -0.62 -0.29 -3.14
CA ILE A 22 -0.36 -1.26 -4.22
C ILE A 22 0.23 -0.57 -5.45
N MET A 23 -0.34 0.57 -5.86
CA MET A 23 0.19 1.39 -6.95
C MET A 23 1.65 1.82 -6.72
N ALA A 24 1.98 2.28 -5.51
CA ALA A 24 3.33 2.67 -5.16
C ALA A 24 4.31 1.49 -5.20
N ILE A 25 3.90 0.30 -4.76
CA ILE A 25 4.70 -0.92 -4.81
C ILE A 25 5.02 -1.31 -6.25
N VAL A 26 3.98 -1.39 -7.10
CA VAL A 26 4.14 -1.75 -8.51
C VAL A 26 5.04 -0.74 -9.23
N THR A 27 4.81 0.55 -9.01
CA THR A 27 5.63 1.61 -9.61
C THR A 27 7.07 1.54 -9.11
N GLY A 28 7.29 1.35 -7.81
CA GLY A 28 8.62 1.23 -7.22
C GLY A 28 9.39 0.00 -7.71
N ILE A 29 8.72 -1.14 -7.89
CA ILE A 29 9.29 -2.35 -8.50
C ILE A 29 9.75 -2.03 -9.92
N PHE A 30 8.90 -1.37 -10.71
CA PHE A 30 9.21 -1.04 -12.09
C PHE A 30 10.39 -0.06 -12.20
N LEU A 31 10.41 0.98 -11.36
CA LEU A 31 11.50 1.95 -11.32
C LEU A 31 12.82 1.29 -10.89
N THR A 32 12.80 0.47 -9.85
CA THR A 32 14.01 -0.21 -9.37
C THR A 32 14.53 -1.26 -10.36
N ALA A 33 13.67 -1.89 -11.15
CA ALA A 33 14.07 -2.81 -12.21
C ALA A 33 14.61 -2.09 -13.46
N THR A 34 14.15 -0.88 -13.75
CA THR A 34 14.52 -0.16 -14.98
C THR A 34 15.74 0.73 -14.78
N LEU A 35 15.85 1.39 -13.62
CA LEU A 35 16.89 2.38 -13.33
C LEU A 35 18.17 1.81 -12.71
N ASN A 36 18.12 0.59 -12.16
CA ASN A 36 19.31 -0.05 -11.60
C ASN A 36 19.97 -1.01 -12.60
N GLU A 37 21.27 -1.22 -12.42
CA GLU A 37 22.10 -2.14 -13.19
C GLU A 37 22.61 -3.32 -12.36
N GLY A 38 23.11 -4.35 -13.03
CA GLY A 38 23.68 -5.54 -12.39
C GLY A 38 22.71 -6.24 -11.43
N VAL A 39 23.21 -6.69 -10.28
CA VAL A 39 22.44 -7.44 -9.28
C VAL A 39 21.30 -6.60 -8.67
N MET A 40 21.48 -5.29 -8.57
CA MET A 40 20.47 -4.38 -7.99
C MET A 40 19.21 -4.27 -8.85
N ARG A 41 19.30 -4.62 -10.14
CA ARG A 41 18.13 -4.73 -11.03
C ARG A 41 17.13 -5.81 -10.60
N VAL A 42 17.61 -6.83 -9.89
CA VAL A 42 16.78 -7.95 -9.38
C VAL A 42 16.51 -7.77 -7.89
N VAL A 43 17.53 -7.40 -7.11
CA VAL A 43 17.41 -7.23 -5.66
C VAL A 43 16.55 -6.02 -5.30
N GLY A 44 16.66 -4.91 -6.03
CA GLY A 44 15.88 -3.69 -5.80
C GLY A 44 14.37 -3.94 -5.81
N PRO A 45 13.81 -4.52 -6.89
CA PRO A 45 12.41 -4.93 -6.95
C PRO A 45 11.95 -5.82 -5.79
N LEU A 46 12.79 -6.80 -5.40
CA LEU A 46 12.47 -7.70 -4.29
C LEU A 46 12.41 -6.96 -2.95
N LEU A 47 13.32 -6.02 -2.71
CA LEU A 47 13.30 -5.18 -1.52
C LEU A 47 12.05 -4.28 -1.49
N VAL A 48 11.68 -3.69 -2.62
CA VAL A 48 10.45 -2.88 -2.74
C VAL A 48 9.22 -3.74 -2.47
N LEU A 49 9.17 -4.96 -2.98
CA LEU A 49 8.08 -5.89 -2.72
C LEU A 49 7.95 -6.22 -1.23
N VAL A 50 9.06 -6.57 -0.57
CA VAL A 50 9.07 -6.89 0.87
C VAL A 50 8.67 -5.68 1.70
N ALA A 51 9.27 -4.52 1.46
CA ALA A 51 8.93 -3.28 2.16
C ALA A 51 7.46 -2.91 1.92
N GLY A 52 6.99 -3.06 0.69
CA GLY A 52 5.61 -2.85 0.28
C GLY A 52 4.62 -3.74 1.03
N LEU A 53 4.90 -5.03 1.12
CA LEU A 53 4.07 -5.99 1.86
C LEU A 53 4.03 -5.67 3.36
N VAL A 54 5.16 -5.27 3.95
CA VAL A 54 5.19 -4.83 5.35
C VAL A 54 4.30 -3.60 5.55
N VAL A 55 4.45 -2.58 4.70
CA VAL A 55 3.62 -1.36 4.77
C VAL A 55 2.14 -1.68 4.56
N TYR A 56 1.81 -2.52 3.57
CA TYR A 56 0.43 -2.95 3.30
C TYR A 56 -0.18 -3.73 4.46
N GLY A 57 0.59 -4.65 5.08
CA GLY A 57 0.17 -5.37 6.26
C GLY A 57 -0.09 -4.44 7.45
N LEU A 58 0.77 -3.43 7.64
CA LEU A 58 0.58 -2.43 8.70
C LEU A 58 -0.65 -1.55 8.45
N THR A 59 -0.88 -1.09 7.23
CA THR A 59 -2.10 -0.31 6.90
C THR A 59 -3.36 -1.16 7.07
N TYR A 60 -3.32 -2.44 6.71
CA TYR A 60 -4.42 -3.37 6.97
C TYR A 60 -4.70 -3.54 8.47
N LEU A 61 -3.67 -3.74 9.30
CA LEU A 61 -3.83 -3.86 10.76
C LEU A 61 -4.39 -2.60 11.42
N ILE A 62 -4.03 -1.42 10.90
CA ILE A 62 -4.60 -0.13 11.35
C ILE A 62 -6.06 -0.01 10.93
N ALA A 63 -6.39 -0.40 9.70
CA ALA A 63 -7.75 -0.38 9.18
C ALA A 63 -8.68 -1.36 9.94
N ASP A 64 -8.21 -2.58 10.22
CA ASP A 64 -8.97 -3.59 10.97
C ASP A 64 -9.32 -3.13 12.40
N LYS A 65 -8.39 -2.43 13.06
CA LYS A 65 -8.69 -1.78 14.36
C LYS A 65 -9.75 -0.69 14.25
N SER A 66 -9.87 0.00 13.12
CA SER A 66 -10.87 1.06 12.95
C SER A 66 -12.27 0.53 12.61
N ASP A 67 -12.43 -0.74 12.23
CA ASP A 67 -13.75 -1.32 11.90
C ASP A 67 -14.44 -1.95 13.13
N ARG A 68 -13.72 -2.11 14.26
CA ARG A 68 -14.30 -2.49 15.56
C ARG A 68 -14.83 -1.27 16.33
N ARG A 69 -15.90 -0.63 15.86
CA ARG A 69 -16.91 0.11 16.66
C ARG A 69 -18.01 0.71 15.80
#